data_AF-A0A6G2VQS6-F1
#
_entry.id   AF-A0A6G2VQS6-F1
#
_cell.length_a   1.000
_cell.length_b   1.000
_cell.length_c   1.000
_cell.angle_alpha   90.00
_cell.angle_beta   90.00
_cell.angle_gamma   90.00
#
_symmetry.space_group_name_H-M   'P 1'
#
loop_
_entity.id
_entity.type
_entity.pdbx_description
1 polymer ?
#
loop_
_entity_poly.entity_id
_entity_poly.type
_entity_poly.pdbx_seq_one_letter_code
_entity_poly.pdbx_strand_id
1 'polypeptide(L)'
;MTAAVRTTLDTVRTLIKGSLEHPALLDRLGDEEDFARAGIGSGELIRIALSLEDELGRPLQDEELLGLTSVRAVASLIGAEAN
;
A
#
# COMPACT_ATOMS: atom_id res chain seq x y z
N MET A 1 -9.68 3.38 -24.82
CA MET A 1 -10.27 2.58 -23.72
C MET A 1 -9.14 1.80 -23.08
N THR A 2 -8.52 2.39 -22.06
CA THR A 2 -7.57 1.67 -21.19
C THR A 2 -8.40 0.75 -20.30
N ALA A 3 -8.22 -0.56 -20.43
CA ALA A 3 -8.79 -1.50 -19.48
C ALA A 3 -8.19 -1.18 -18.11
N ALA A 4 -9.02 -0.74 -17.16
CA ALA A 4 -8.60 -0.65 -15.78
C ALA A 4 -8.22 -2.06 -15.34
N VAL A 5 -6.93 -2.30 -15.11
CA VAL A 5 -6.48 -3.52 -14.44
C VAL A 5 -7.23 -3.55 -13.12
N ARG A 6 -8.06 -4.57 -12.90
CA ARG A 6 -8.72 -4.78 -11.62
C ARG A 6 -7.64 -5.09 -10.60
N THR A 7 -7.22 -4.09 -9.84
CA THR A 7 -6.28 -4.28 -8.74
C THR A 7 -7.00 -4.99 -7.62
N THR A 8 -6.43 -6.11 -7.15
CA THR A 8 -6.99 -6.90 -6.04
C THR A 8 -6.22 -6.63 -4.75
N LEU A 9 -6.80 -6.95 -3.59
CA LEU A 9 -6.09 -6.87 -2.31
C LEU A 9 -4.80 -7.72 -2.29
N ASP A 10 -4.74 -8.84 -3.01
CA ASP A 10 -3.52 -9.65 -3.10
C ASP A 10 -2.39 -8.92 -3.84
N THR A 11 -2.74 -8.20 -4.91
CA THR A 11 -1.82 -7.33 -5.65
C THR A 11 -1.30 -6.20 -4.74
N VAL A 12 -2.19 -5.56 -3.98
CA VAL A 12 -1.84 -4.52 -3.00
C VAL A 12 -0.85 -5.07 -1.97
N ARG A 13 -1.12 -6.25 -1.41
CA ARG A 13 -0.24 -6.87 -0.42
C ARG A 13 1.11 -7.25 -1.02
N THR A 14 1.16 -7.67 -2.28
CA THR A 14 2.41 -7.94 -2.99
C THR A 14 3.24 -6.68 -3.18
N LEU A 15 2.62 -5.56 -3.57
CA LEU A 15 3.28 -4.26 -3.68
C LEU A 15 3.87 -3.82 -2.34
N ILE A 16 3.07 -3.86 -1.27
CA ILE A 16 3.52 -3.49 0.07
C ILE A 16 4.69 -4.38 0.50
N LYS A 17 4.60 -5.70 0.33
CA LYS A 17 5.68 -6.65 0.65
C LYS A 17 7.00 -6.32 -0.04
N GLY A 18 6.97 -5.86 -1.29
CA GLY A 18 8.16 -5.45 -2.02
C GLY A 18 8.89 -4.26 -1.39
N SER A 19 8.20 -3.49 -0.55
CA SER A 19 8.74 -2.29 0.12
C SER A 19 9.23 -2.54 1.55
N LEU A 20 8.94 -3.71 2.14
CA LEU A 20 9.29 -4.03 3.53
C LEU A 20 10.67 -4.68 3.66
N GLU A 21 11.37 -4.43 4.77
CA GLU A 21 12.60 -5.16 5.10
C GLU A 21 12.29 -6.58 5.59
N HIS A 22 11.12 -6.74 6.21
CA HIS A 22 10.61 -8.02 6.69
C HIS A 22 9.21 -8.28 6.12
N PRO A 23 9.09 -8.76 4.86
CA PRO A 23 7.80 -8.96 4.19
C PRO A 23 6.82 -9.85 4.94
N ALA A 24 7.33 -10.81 5.74
CA ALA A 24 6.54 -11.71 6.56
C ALA A 24 5.75 -11.00 7.69
N LEU A 25 6.10 -9.76 8.04
CA LEU A 25 5.29 -8.95 8.95
C LEU A 25 3.89 -8.73 8.40
N LEU A 26 3.79 -8.50 7.09
CA LEU A 26 2.50 -8.24 6.46
C LEU A 26 1.58 -9.46 6.55
N ASP A 27 2.10 -10.69 6.48
CA ASP A 27 1.30 -11.92 6.52
C ASP A 27 0.45 -12.07 7.79
N ARG A 28 0.83 -11.38 8.86
CA ARG A 28 0.14 -11.41 10.15
C ARG A 28 -0.81 -10.23 10.35
N LEU A 29 -0.83 -9.29 9.40
CA LEU A 29 -1.56 -8.05 9.49
C LEU A 29 -2.89 -8.14 8.72
N GLY A 30 -3.99 -7.86 9.43
CA GLY A 30 -5.30 -7.64 8.83
C GLY A 30 -5.33 -6.37 7.98
N ASP A 31 -6.27 -6.29 7.03
CA ASP A 31 -6.22 -5.22 6.02
C ASP A 31 -6.50 -3.82 6.59
N GLU A 32 -7.14 -3.72 7.75
CA GLU A 32 -7.46 -2.45 8.43
C GLU A 32 -6.51 -2.13 9.58
N GLU A 33 -5.55 -3.01 9.87
CA GLU A 33 -4.60 -2.77 10.96
C GLU A 33 -3.60 -1.67 10.58
N ASP A 34 -3.26 -0.88 11.59
CA ASP A 34 -2.36 0.26 11.46
C ASP A 34 -0.90 -0.20 11.32
N PHE A 35 -0.24 0.26 10.26
CA PHE A 35 1.14 -0.06 9.94
C PHE A 35 2.12 0.32 11.06
N ALA A 36 1.96 1.48 11.69
CA ALA A 36 2.86 1.92 12.75
C ALA A 36 2.72 1.02 13.99
N ARG A 37 1.49 0.60 14.33
CA ARG A 37 1.25 -0.39 15.39
C ARG A 37 1.78 -1.78 15.05
N ALA A 38 1.85 -2.13 13.77
CA ALA A 38 2.41 -3.38 13.27
C ALA A 38 3.95 -3.41 13.25
N GLY A 39 4.60 -2.28 13.53
CA GLY A 39 6.06 -2.14 13.49
C GLY A 39 6.62 -1.79 12.11
N ILE A 40 5.78 -1.42 11.15
CA ILE A 40 6.23 -0.88 9.86
C ILE A 40 6.66 0.57 10.08
N GLY A 41 7.96 0.82 9.89
CA GLY A 41 8.58 2.10 10.21
C GLY A 41 8.41 3.15 9.10
N SER A 42 8.74 4.41 9.42
CA SER A 42 8.68 5.52 8.46
C SER A 42 9.52 5.27 7.19
N GLY A 43 10.67 4.61 7.29
CA GLY A 43 11.49 4.25 6.13
C GLY A 43 10.84 3.20 5.21
N GLU A 44 10.01 2.32 5.74
CA GLU A 44 9.21 1.38 4.95
C GLU A 44 8.00 2.09 4.34
N LEU A 45 7.32 2.97 5.09
CA LEU A 45 6.24 3.80 4.58
C LEU A 45 6.68 4.69 3.41
N ILE A 46 7.88 5.27 3.46
CA ILE A 46 8.45 6.03 2.35
C ILE A 46 8.67 5.14 1.11
N ARG A 47 9.16 3.91 1.29
CA ARG A 47 9.34 2.96 0.17
C ARG A 47 8.02 2.52 -0.45
N ILE A 48 6.99 2.32 0.39
CA ILE A 48 5.63 2.05 -0.07
C ILE A 48 5.14 3.24 -0.90
N ALA A 49 5.27 4.47 -0.39
CA ALA A 49 4.87 5.68 -1.10
C ALA A 49 5.54 5.78 -2.48
N LEU A 50 6.87 5.63 -2.55
CA LEU A 50 7.61 5.67 -3.82
C LEU A 50 7.16 4.59 -4.80
N SER A 51 6.87 3.38 -4.32
CA SER A 51 6.35 2.29 -5.17
C SER A 51 4.94 2.60 -5.69
N LEU A 52 4.12 3.28 -4.90
CA LEU A 52 2.79 3.73 -5.32
C LEU A 52 2.85 4.88 -6.33
N GLU A 53 3.80 5.80 -6.19
CA GLU A 53 4.02 6.87 -7.16
C GLU A 53 4.43 6.33 -8.54
N ASP A 54 5.29 5.30 -8.54
CA ASP A 54 5.69 4.59 -9.76
C ASP A 54 4.48 3.89 -10.41
N GLU A 55 3.68 3.19 -9.62
CA GLU A 55 2.46 2.51 -10.10
C GLU A 55 1.40 3.50 -10.63
N LEU A 56 1.20 4.63 -9.95
CA LEU A 56 0.22 5.66 -10.34
C LEU A 56 0.72 6.58 -11.46
N GLY A 57 2.02 6.57 -11.74
CA GLY A 57 2.67 7.48 -12.69
C GLY A 57 2.61 8.95 -12.27
N ARG A 58 2.46 9.23 -10.96
CA ARG A 58 2.40 10.59 -10.40
C ARG A 58 2.85 10.63 -8.95
N PRO A 59 3.34 11.78 -8.45
CA PRO A 59 3.58 11.94 -7.02
C PRO A 59 2.29 11.84 -6.21
N LEU A 60 2.41 11.36 -4.98
CA LEU A 60 1.34 11.38 -3.99
C LEU A 60 1.21 12.78 -3.40
N GLN A 61 -0.03 13.17 -3.09
CA GLN A 61 -0.34 14.39 -2.35
C GLN A 61 -0.14 14.17 -0.85
N ASP A 62 0.00 15.26 -0.09
CA ASP A 62 0.24 15.21 1.35
C ASP A 62 -0.85 14.40 2.08
N GLU A 63 -2.13 14.57 1.71
CA GLU A 63 -3.24 13.82 2.28
C GLU A 63 -3.16 12.32 1.97
N GLU A 64 -2.67 11.96 0.77
CA GLU A 64 -2.51 10.58 0.35
C GLU A 64 -1.37 9.91 1.12
N LEU A 65 -0.26 10.62 1.30
CA LEU A 65 0.89 10.18 2.12
C LEU A 65 0.48 9.98 3.58
N LEU A 66 -0.26 10.92 4.16
CA LEU A 66 -0.81 10.80 5.51
C LEU A 66 -1.81 9.65 5.64
N GLY A 67 -2.47 9.29 4.53
CA GLY A 67 -3.43 8.19 4.44
C GLY A 67 -2.81 6.80 4.34
N LEU A 68 -1.48 6.66 4.15
CA LEU A 68 -0.81 5.35 4.00
C LEU A 68 -0.66 4.61 5.34
N THR A 69 -1.76 4.22 5.95
CA THR A 69 -1.80 3.67 7.32
C THR A 69 -2.16 2.18 7.40
N SER A 70 -2.75 1.61 6.36
CA SER A 70 -3.21 0.22 6.33
C SER A 70 -3.26 -0.32 4.91
N VAL A 71 -3.35 -1.65 4.76
CA VAL A 71 -3.50 -2.30 3.44
C VAL A 71 -4.75 -1.79 2.73
N ARG A 72 -5.86 -1.62 3.46
CA ARG A 72 -7.12 -1.09 2.93
C ARG A 72 -6.99 0.36 2.45
N ALA A 73 -6.23 1.19 3.16
CA ALA A 73 -5.99 2.56 2.72
C ALA A 73 -5.16 2.59 1.42
N VAL A 74 -4.11 1.76 1.33
CA VAL A 74 -3.33 1.61 0.08
C VAL A 74 -4.20 1.10 -1.06
N ALA A 75 -5.03 0.08 -0.80
CA ALA A 75 -5.97 -0.47 -1.77
C ALA A 75 -6.94 0.60 -2.27
N SER A 76 -7.46 1.43 -1.37
CA SER A 76 -8.41 2.51 -1.72
C SER A 76 -7.75 3.58 -2.59
N LEU A 77 -6.47 3.91 -2.31
CA LEU A 77 -5.70 4.89 -3.07
C LEU A 77 -5.48 4.46 -4.53
N ILE A 78 -5.19 3.18 -4.77
CA ILE A 78 -4.95 2.65 -6.12
C ILE A 78 -6.21 2.08 -6.79
N GLY A 79 -7.38 2.33 -6.20
CA GLY A 79 -8.67 1.91 -6.77
C GLY A 79 -8.90 0.39 -6.79
N ALA A 80 -8.29 -0.34 -5.86
CA ALA A 80 -8.48 -1.78 -5.74
C ALA A 80 -9.87 -2.10 -5.13
N GLU A 81 -10.59 -3.05 -5.74
CA GLU A 81 -11.88 -3.52 -5.22
C GLU A 81 -11.63 -4.47 -4.05
N ALA A 82 -12.30 -4.24 -2.90
CA ALA A 82 -12.36 -5.20 -1.82
C ALA A 82 -13.23 -6.37 -2.30
N ASN A 83 -12.61 -7.53 -2.52
CA ASN A 83 -13.30 -8.76 -2.91
C ASN A 83 -14.09 -9.34 -1.73
#